data_AF-A0A968KHS7-F1
#
_entry.id   AF-A0A968KHS7-F1
#
_cell.length_a   1.000
_cell.length_b   1.000
_cell.length_c   1.000
_cell.angle_alpha   90.00
_cell.angle_beta   90.00
_cell.angle_gamma   90.00
#
_symmetry.space_group_name_H-M   'P 1'
#
loop_
_entity.id
_entity.type
_entity.pdbx_description
1 polymer ?
#
loop_
_entity_poly.entity_id
_entity_poly.type
_entity_poly.pdbx_seq_one_letter_code
_entity_poly.pdbx_strand_id
1 'polypeptide(L)' 'VPSPFHPLYDWSEDVETKIWKVAHEMYGAEKIVYAKKAERDLKSIYSLGYDNLPVCVAKTQASLTDDPKIYGRP' A
#
# COMPACT_ATOMS: atom_id res chain seq x y z
N VAL A 1 8.08 -0.72 -30.63
CA VAL A 1 8.22 0.48 -29.78
C VAL A 1 7.95 0.04 -28.35
N PRO A 2 8.84 0.29 -27.37
CA PRO A 2 8.56 -0.04 -25.98
C PRO A 2 7.35 0.77 -25.49
N SER A 3 6.52 0.16 -24.64
CA SER A 3 5.44 0.87 -23.98
C SER A 3 6.02 1.95 -23.05
N PRO A 4 5.39 3.14 -22.95
CA PRO A 4 5.72 4.09 -21.89
C PRO A 4 5.58 3.43 -20.52
N PHE A 5 6.43 3.86 -19.57
CA PHE A 5 6.27 3.50 -18.17
C PHE A 5 5.00 4.14 -17.61
N HIS A 6 4.25 3.38 -16.81
CA HIS A 6 3.12 3.87 -16.06
C HIS A 6 3.29 3.47 -14.59
N PRO A 7 3.13 4.41 -13.63
CA PRO A 7 3.18 4.08 -12.21
C PRO A 7 1.99 3.17 -11.84
N LEU A 8 2.14 2.45 -10.73
CA LEU A 8 1.15 1.50 -10.23
C LEU A 8 -0.23 2.15 -9.93
N TYR A 9 -0.21 3.40 -9.49
CA TYR A 9 -1.41 4.16 -9.11
C TYR A 9 -1.22 5.64 -9.38
N ASP A 10 -2.34 6.35 -9.51
CA ASP A 10 -2.38 7.81 -9.57
C ASP A 10 -2.37 8.41 -8.16
N TRP A 11 -1.73 9.56 -8.00
CA TRP A 11 -1.63 10.23 -6.71
C TRP A 11 -2.96 10.82 -6.23
N SER A 12 -3.95 10.95 -7.11
CA SER A 12 -5.31 11.37 -6.77
C SER A 12 -6.22 10.24 -6.28
N GLU A 13 -5.76 8.98 -6.31
CA GLU A 13 -6.53 7.86 -5.76
C GLU A 13 -6.62 7.93 -4.23
N ASP A 14 -7.69 7.37 -3.67
CA ASP A 14 -7.86 7.24 -2.21
C ASP A 14 -6.64 6.52 -1.58
N VAL A 15 -6.27 6.94 -0.37
CA VAL A 15 -5.08 6.44 0.34
C VAL A 15 -5.14 4.92 0.50
N GLU A 16 -6.31 4.39 0.85
CA GLU A 16 -6.57 2.96 1.00
C GLU A 16 -6.37 2.21 -0.32
N THR A 17 -6.79 2.79 -1.45
CA THR A 17 -6.61 2.20 -2.79
C THR A 17 -5.13 2.14 -3.17
N LYS A 18 -4.35 3.18 -2.87
CA LYS A 18 -2.91 3.19 -3.09
C LYS A 18 -2.20 2.09 -2.30
N ILE A 19 -2.55 1.94 -1.02
CA ILE A 19 -2.01 0.86 -0.17
C ILE A 19 -2.41 -0.51 -0.73
N TRP A 20 -3.68 -0.66 -1.13
CA TRP A 20 -4.20 -1.90 -1.72
C TRP A 20 -3.46 -2.30 -2.98
N LYS A 21 -3.27 -1.38 -3.93
CA LYS A 21 -2.55 -1.67 -5.17
C LYS A 21 -1.12 -2.14 -4.91
N VAL A 22 -0.40 -1.49 -4.00
CA VAL A 22 0.93 -1.95 -3.59
C VAL A 22 0.85 -3.35 -2.98
N ALA A 23 -0.05 -3.59 -2.02
CA ALA A 23 -0.16 -4.88 -1.36
C ALA A 23 -0.57 -6.01 -2.32
N HIS A 24 -1.55 -5.78 -3.17
CA HIS A 24 -2.11 -6.78 -4.07
C HIS A 24 -1.20 -7.05 -5.27
N GLU A 25 -0.81 -6.00 -6.00
CA GLU A 25 -0.11 -6.17 -7.28
C GLU A 25 1.38 -6.46 -7.08
N MET A 26 2.02 -5.89 -6.06
CA MET A 26 3.44 -6.10 -5.79
C MET A 26 3.70 -7.27 -4.83
N TYR A 27 2.89 -7.42 -3.79
CA TYR A 27 3.13 -8.42 -2.74
C TYR A 27 2.23 -9.65 -2.83
N GLY A 28 1.19 -9.64 -3.67
CA GLY A 28 0.24 -10.76 -3.81
C GLY A 28 -0.79 -10.86 -2.68
N ALA A 29 -0.98 -9.81 -1.89
CA ALA A 29 -1.93 -9.84 -0.77
C ALA A 29 -3.38 -9.92 -1.28
N GLU A 30 -4.19 -10.77 -0.65
CA GLU A 30 -5.64 -10.85 -0.92
C GLU A 30 -6.47 -9.92 -0.02
N LYS A 31 -5.88 -9.44 1.07
CA LYS A 31 -6.58 -8.63 2.06
C LYS A 31 -5.63 -7.70 2.80
N ILE A 32 -6.14 -6.52 3.17
CA ILE A 32 -5.53 -5.63 4.16
C ILE A 32 -6.41 -5.59 5.40
N VAL A 33 -5.78 -5.55 6.58
CA VAL A 33 -6.45 -5.33 7.86
C VAL A 33 -5.88 -4.06 8.49
N TYR A 34 -6.76 -3.12 8.81
CA TYR A 34 -6.38 -1.90 9.50
C TYR A 34 -6.64 -2.07 11.00
N ALA A 35 -5.63 -1.75 11.81
CA ALA A 35 -5.84 -1.57 13.24
C ALA A 35 -6.66 -0.30 13.50
N LYS A 36 -7.40 -0.25 14.61
CA LYS A 36 -8.18 0.95 15.02
C LYS A 36 -7.37 2.24 15.05
N LYS A 37 -6.07 2.15 15.34
CA LYS A 37 -5.17 3.32 15.28
C LYS A 37 -4.96 3.79 13.84
N ALA A 38 -4.71 2.87 12.90
CA ALA A 38 -4.53 3.20 11.49
C ALA A 38 -5.79 3.85 10.89
N GLU A 39 -6.98 3.37 11.26
CA GLU A 39 -8.25 4.00 10.83
C GLU A 39 -8.39 5.44 11.33
N ARG A 40 -7.91 5.76 12.54
CA ARG A 40 -7.89 7.14 13.06
C ARG A 40 -6.84 7.99 12.34
N ASP A 41 -5.66 7.43 12.11
CA ASP A 41 -4.57 8.13 11.43
C ASP A 41 -4.95 8.41 9.96
N LEU A 42 -5.68 7.52 9.27
CA LEU A 42 -6.27 7.76 7.95
C LEU A 42 -7.22 8.97 7.96
N LYS A 43 -8.13 9.04 8.94
CA LYS A 43 -9.01 10.22 9.09
C LYS A 43 -8.19 11.51 9.26
N SER A 44 -7.09 11.45 10.01
CA SER A 44 -6.19 12.60 10.15
C SER A 44 -5.54 12.99 8.83
N ILE A 45 -5.07 12.03 8.03
CA ILE A 45 -4.50 12.26 6.69
C ILE A 45 -5.49 13.03 5.80
N TYR A 46 -6.75 12.57 5.74
CA TYR A 46 -7.80 13.24 4.99
C TYR A 46 -8.11 14.64 5.54
N SER A 47 -8.20 14.79 6.87
CA SER A 47 -8.51 16.10 7.48
C SER A 47 -7.42 17.16 7.27
N LEU A 48 -6.17 16.71 7.08
CA LEU A 48 -5.01 17.58 6.86
C LEU A 48 -4.74 17.84 5.36
N GLY A 49 -5.49 17.20 4.46
CA GLY A 49 -5.28 17.33 3.00
C GLY A 49 -4.01 16.65 2.49
N TYR A 50 -3.57 15.58 3.17
CA TYR A 50 -2.37 14.81 2.79
C TYR A 50 -2.68 13.55 1.98
N ASP A 51 -3.94 13.36 1.62
CA ASP A 51 -4.46 12.23 0.86
C ASP A 51 -3.84 12.11 -0.54
N ASN A 52 -3.39 13.21 -1.15
CA ASN A 52 -2.76 13.23 -2.47
C ASN A 52 -1.25 12.89 -2.47
N LEU A 53 -0.68 12.53 -1.32
CA LEU A 53 0.71 12.09 -1.24
C LEU A 53 0.86 10.62 -1.67
N PRO A 54 2.05 10.20 -2.16
CA PRO A 54 2.35 8.79 -2.42
C PRO A 54 2.46 8.00 -1.11
N VAL A 55 2.26 6.68 -1.18
CA VAL A 55 2.36 5.79 -0.02
C VAL A 55 3.75 5.17 0.09
N CYS A 56 4.26 5.08 1.31
CA CYS A 56 5.48 4.34 1.65
C CYS A 56 5.11 3.19 2.60
N VAL A 57 5.34 1.95 2.17
CA VAL A 57 4.99 0.77 2.97
C VAL A 57 6.21 0.32 3.78
N ALA A 58 6.17 0.56 5.10
CA ALA A 58 7.17 0.05 6.03
C ALA A 58 6.81 -1.39 6.44
N LYS A 59 7.55 -2.37 5.92
CA LYS A 59 7.39 -3.80 6.26
C LYS A 59 8.74 -4.52 6.32
N THR A 60 8.72 -5.77 6.76
CA THR A 60 9.91 -6.64 6.68
C THR A 60 10.38 -6.82 5.24
N GLN A 61 11.69 -6.79 5.03
CA GLN A 61 12.34 -7.08 3.75
C GLN A 61 12.53 -8.58 3.47
N ALA A 62 12.35 -9.43 4.48
CA ALA A 62 12.63 -10.87 4.39
C ALA A 62 11.51 -11.70 3.73
N SER A 63 10.32 -11.10 3.55
CA SER A 63 9.13 -11.75 3.01
C SER A 63 8.36 -10.78 2.12
N LEU A 64 7.56 -11.31 1.18
CA LEU A 64 6.52 -10.53 0.50
C LEU A 64 5.36 -10.20 1.45
N THR A 65 5.06 -11.06 2.42
CA THR A 65 4.08 -10.80 3.50
C THR A 65 4.65 -9.87 4.58
N ASP A 66 3.85 -9.49 5.56
CA ASP A 66 4.30 -8.78 6.76
C ASP A 66 4.96 -9.70 7.81
N ASP A 67 4.88 -11.03 7.66
CA ASP A 67 5.59 -12.00 8.51
C ASP A 67 6.96 -12.37 7.93
N PRO A 68 8.08 -12.09 8.62
CA PRO A 68 9.43 -12.38 8.12
C PRO A 68 9.74 -13.88 7.95
N LYS A 69 8.90 -14.78 8.47
CA LYS A 69 9.11 -16.24 8.44
C LYS A 69 8.44 -16.93 7.25
N ILE A 70 7.63 -16.21 6.47
CA ILE A 70 6.96 -16.76 5.29
C ILE A 70 7.81 -16.47 4.07
N TYR A 71 8.27 -17.52 3.37
CA TYR A 71 9.21 -17.42 2.25
C TYR A 71 8.57 -17.83 0.91
N GLY A 72 9.23 -17.45 -0.19
CA GLY A 72 8.81 -17.81 -1.55
C GLY A 72 7.79 -16.84 -2.12
N ARG A 73 6.77 -17.38 -2.79
CA ARG A 73 5.62 -16.63 -3.32
C ARG A 73 4.36 -17.03 -2.55
N PRO A 74 4.19 -16.51 -1.33
CA PRO A 74 3.02 -16.74 -0.51
C PRO A 74 1.77 -16.09 -1.09
#